data_AF-P71080-F1
#
_entry.id   AF-P71080-F1
#
_cell.length_a   1.000
_cell.length_b   1.000
_cell.length_c   1.000
_cell.angle_alpha   90.00
_cell.angle_beta   90.00
_cell.angle_gamma   90.00
#
_symmetry.space_group_name_H-M   'P 1'
#
loop_
_entity.id
_entity.type
_entity.pdbx_description
1 polymer ?
#
loop_
_entity_poly.entity_id
_entity_poly.type
_entity_poly.pdbx_seq_one_letter_code
_entity_poly.pdbx_strand_id
1 'polypeptide(L)'
;MSQRVCFMEIEMIKGGNVYTFIRLKEEPMTEFEKLVSEQMKTMDKLLDLQSELDRCKQIEAELRHLERDARLRGIQAEIAVKRKHLADIQDMFQKQTEQVIRSYRSSEKPSSFV
;
A
#
# COMPACT_ATOMS: atom_id res chain seq x y z
N MET A 1 41.22 -3.15 -19.30
CA MET A 1 40.65 -4.51 -19.50
C MET A 1 41.49 -5.21 -20.56
N SER A 2 42.41 -6.08 -20.16
CA SER A 2 43.25 -6.83 -21.10
C SER A 2 42.45 -8.04 -21.57
N GLN A 3 41.79 -7.95 -22.73
CA GLN A 3 41.21 -9.13 -23.37
C GLN A 3 42.35 -10.11 -23.63
N ARG A 4 42.42 -11.20 -22.84
CA ARG A 4 43.32 -12.31 -23.10
C ARG A 4 42.74 -13.08 -24.27
N VAL A 5 43.26 -12.81 -25.46
CA VAL A 5 42.94 -13.58 -26.66
C VAL A 5 43.85 -14.79 -26.69
N CYS A 6 43.29 -16.00 -26.66
CA CYS A 6 44.05 -17.22 -26.87
C CYS A 6 44.13 -17.54 -28.36
N PHE A 7 45.34 -17.84 -28.81
CA PHE A 7 45.65 -18.13 -30.21
C PHE A 7 45.65 -19.63 -30.44
N MET A 8 44.91 -20.08 -31.44
CA MET A 8 45.03 -21.43 -31.97
C MET A 8 45.74 -21.35 -33.31
N GLU A 9 46.99 -21.82 -33.35
CA GLU A 9 47.78 -21.91 -34.58
C GLU A 9 47.42 -23.19 -35.32
N ILE A 10 47.03 -23.02 -36.58
CA ILE A 10 46.85 -24.14 -37.51
C ILE A 10 47.86 -23.95 -38.64
N GLU A 11 48.78 -24.91 -38.75
CA GLU A 11 49.73 -24.98 -39.86
C GLU A 11 49.12 -25.77 -41.01
N MET A 12 49.17 -25.19 -42.21
CA MET A 12 48.75 -25.85 -43.45
C MET A 12 49.86 -25.79 -44.49
N ILE A 13 50.17 -26.93 -45.09
CA ILE A 13 51.19 -27.03 -46.15
C ILE A 13 50.48 -26.97 -47.51
N LYS A 14 50.80 -25.98 -48.34
CA LYS A 14 50.32 -25.88 -49.75
C LYS A 14 51.48 -25.57 -50.68
N GLY A 15 51.68 -26.42 -51.69
CA GLY A 15 52.70 -26.23 -52.74
C GLY A 15 54.14 -26.23 -52.22
N GLY A 16 54.41 -26.89 -51.09
CA GLY A 16 55.72 -26.87 -50.42
C GLY A 16 55.92 -25.72 -49.43
N ASN A 17 54.97 -24.77 -49.33
CA ASN A 17 55.02 -23.67 -48.37
C ASN A 17 54.15 -23.96 -47.14
N VAL A 18 54.64 -23.61 -45.95
CA VAL A 18 53.91 -23.67 -44.67
C VAL A 18 53.18 -22.34 -44.47
N TYR A 19 51.87 -22.39 -44.24
CA TYR A 19 51.03 -21.25 -43.91
C TYR A 19 50.49 -21.42 -42.49
N THR A 20 50.79 -20.47 -41.61
CA THR A 20 50.26 -20.44 -40.25
C THR A 20 49.02 -19.54 -40.22
N PHE A 21 47.86 -20.12 -39.91
CA PHE A 21 46.63 -19.36 -39.69
C PHE A 21 46.40 -19.23 -38.19
N ILE A 22 46.40 -18.00 -37.69
CA ILE A 22 46.06 -17.71 -36.29
C ILE A 22 44.56 -17.51 -36.22
N ARG A 23 43.83 -18.48 -35.65
CA ARG A 23 42.42 -18.29 -35.33
C ARG A 23 42.32 -17.69 -33.94
N LEU A 24 41.84 -16.44 -33.86
CA LEU A 24 41.44 -15.82 -32.59
C LEU A 24 40.20 -16.58 -32.09
N LYS A 25 40.33 -17.26 -30.96
CA LYS A 25 39.19 -17.85 -30.26
C LYS A 25 38.91 -16.93 -29.08
N GLU A 26 37.77 -16.25 -29.08
CA GLU A 26 37.29 -15.61 -27.85
C GLU A 26 37.24 -16.70 -26.76
N GLU A 27 37.88 -16.46 -25.62
CA GLU A 27 37.78 -17.41 -24.51
C GLU A 27 36.29 -17.57 -24.17
N PRO A 28 35.80 -18.82 -23.97
CA PRO A 28 34.44 -19.00 -23.48
C PRO A 28 34.33 -18.26 -22.15
N MET A 29 33.34 -17.35 -22.05
CA MET A 29 33.16 -16.50 -20.86
C MET A 29 33.44 -17.29 -19.58
N THR A 30 34.33 -16.76 -18.75
CA THR A 30 34.77 -17.45 -17.54
C THR A 30 33.56 -17.81 -16.67
N GLU A 31 33.66 -18.88 -15.89
CA GLU A 31 32.58 -19.26 -14.94
C GLU A 31 32.17 -18.07 -14.06
N PHE A 32 33.14 -17.24 -13.66
CA PHE A 32 32.93 -15.98 -12.97
C PHE A 32 32.05 -14.99 -13.75
N GLU A 33 32.35 -14.74 -15.04
CA GLU A 33 31.54 -13.84 -15.88
C GLU A 33 30.10 -14.34 -16.07
N LYS A 34 29.90 -15.67 -16.14
CA LYS A 34 28.55 -16.27 -16.19
C LYS A 34 27.78 -16.02 -14.90
N LEU A 35 28.40 -16.27 -13.74
CA LEU A 35 27.79 -16.03 -12.44
C LEU A 35 27.45 -14.55 -12.22
N VAL A 36 28.33 -13.62 -12.61
CA VAL A 36 28.06 -12.18 -12.55
C VAL A 36 26.90 -11.81 -13.48
N SER A 37 26.86 -12.35 -14.71
CA SER A 37 25.76 -12.14 -15.64
C SER A 37 24.42 -12.63 -15.09
N GLU A 38 24.40 -13.79 -14.45
CA GLU A 38 23.20 -14.36 -13.80
C GLU A 38 22.78 -13.54 -12.56
N GLN A 39 23.74 -13.06 -11.79
CA GLN A 39 23.49 -12.18 -10.64
C GLN A 39 22.87 -10.85 -11.10
N MET A 40 23.38 -10.23 -12.16
CA MET A 40 22.80 -8.99 -12.71
C MET A 40 21.35 -9.19 -13.17
N LYS A 41 21.07 -10.30 -13.87
CA LYS A 41 19.69 -10.66 -14.26
C LYS A 41 18.77 -10.87 -13.05
N THR A 42 19.32 -11.35 -11.93
CA THR A 42 18.58 -11.51 -10.68
C THR A 42 18.33 -10.17 -10.01
N MET A 43 19.32 -9.27 -10.03
CA MET A 43 19.20 -7.91 -9.53
C MET A 43 18.12 -7.14 -10.30
N ASP A 44 18.07 -7.23 -11.62
CA ASP A 44 17.04 -6.57 -12.43
C ASP A 44 15.64 -6.99 -11.97
N LYS A 45 15.42 -8.31 -11.79
CA LYS A 45 14.14 -8.84 -11.26
C LYS A 45 13.84 -8.35 -9.85
N LEU A 46 14.84 -8.21 -8.99
CA LEU A 46 14.66 -7.71 -7.63
C LEU A 46 14.24 -6.23 -7.64
N LEU A 47 14.88 -5.41 -8.49
CA LEU A 47 14.55 -3.99 -8.62
C LEU A 47 13.15 -3.78 -9.20
N ASP A 48 12.75 -4.60 -10.18
CA ASP A 48 11.38 -4.60 -10.73
C ASP A 48 10.36 -4.91 -9.63
N LEU A 49 10.55 -6.03 -8.91
CA LEU A 49 9.66 -6.43 -7.81
C LEU A 49 9.62 -5.40 -6.67
N GLN A 50 10.76 -4.79 -6.33
CA GLN A 50 10.84 -3.77 -5.30
C GLN A 50 10.06 -2.51 -5.71
N SER A 51 10.17 -2.10 -6.97
CA SER A 51 9.42 -0.96 -7.52
C SER A 51 7.91 -1.22 -7.50
N GLU A 52 7.48 -2.44 -7.84
CA GLU A 52 6.08 -2.84 -7.74
C GLU A 52 5.59 -2.87 -6.29
N LEU A 53 6.41 -3.38 -5.37
CA LEU A 53 6.09 -3.41 -3.95
C LEU A 53 5.92 -2.01 -3.37
N ASP A 54 6.79 -1.08 -3.73
CA ASP A 54 6.71 0.31 -3.26
C ASP A 54 5.47 1.02 -3.81
N ARG A 55 5.11 0.77 -5.08
CA ARG A 55 3.82 1.22 -5.65
C ARG A 55 2.63 0.66 -4.87
N CYS A 56 2.63 -0.63 -4.56
CA CYS A 56 1.55 -1.27 -3.80
C CYS A 56 1.42 -0.69 -2.39
N LYS A 57 2.53 -0.45 -1.69
CA LYS A 57 2.53 0.18 -0.35
C LYS A 57 1.98 1.60 -0.37
N GLN A 58 2.30 2.37 -1.41
CA GLN A 58 1.75 3.72 -1.57
C GLN A 58 0.21 3.67 -1.71
N ILE A 59 -0.29 2.81 -2.60
CA ILE A 59 -1.73 2.63 -2.81
C ILE A 59 -2.41 2.16 -1.51
N GLU A 60 -1.80 1.23 -0.78
CA GLU A 60 -2.32 0.77 0.53
C GLU A 60 -2.43 1.93 1.52
N ALA A 61 -1.43 2.79 1.62
CA ALA A 61 -1.44 3.94 2.53
C ALA A 61 -2.56 4.93 2.19
N GLU A 62 -2.76 5.22 0.90
CA GLU A 62 -3.85 6.07 0.41
C GLU A 62 -5.23 5.47 0.74
N LEU A 63 -5.43 4.18 0.46
CA LEU A 63 -6.68 3.48 0.76
C LEU A 63 -6.97 3.46 2.28
N ARG A 64 -5.97 3.18 3.11
CA ARG A 64 -6.11 3.22 4.58
C ARG A 64 -6.44 4.61 5.11
N HIS A 65 -5.98 5.67 4.46
CA HIS A 65 -6.36 7.03 4.81
C HIS A 65 -7.83 7.28 4.47
N LEU A 66 -8.24 6.97 3.24
CA LEU A 66 -9.61 7.14 2.77
C LEU A 66 -10.63 6.33 3.59
N GLU A 67 -10.31 5.09 3.94
CA GLU A 67 -11.15 4.23 4.78
C GLU A 67 -11.35 4.83 6.17
N ARG A 68 -10.26 5.30 6.82
CA ARG A 68 -10.33 5.94 8.14
C ARG A 68 -11.21 7.18 8.12
N ASP A 69 -11.04 8.02 7.09
CA ASP A 69 -11.84 9.24 6.92
C ASP A 69 -13.32 8.91 6.70
N ALA A 70 -13.62 7.91 5.86
CA ALA A 70 -14.99 7.47 5.61
C ALA A 70 -15.64 6.93 6.89
N ARG A 71 -14.92 6.10 7.65
CA ARG A 71 -15.39 5.55 8.93
C ARG A 71 -15.63 6.65 9.96
N LEU A 72 -14.71 7.61 10.06
CA LEU A 72 -14.85 8.76 10.97
C LEU A 72 -16.11 9.57 10.64
N ARG A 73 -16.33 9.90 9.36
CA ARG A 73 -17.54 10.61 8.91
C ARG A 73 -18.81 9.83 9.23
N GLY A 74 -18.81 8.51 9.04
CA GLY A 74 -19.94 7.64 9.39
C GLY A 74 -20.31 7.72 10.87
N ILE A 75 -19.32 7.60 11.76
CA ILE A 75 -19.52 7.71 13.22
C ILE A 75 -19.98 9.12 13.61
N GLN A 76 -19.40 10.17 13.01
CA GLN A 76 -19.80 11.55 13.27
C GLN A 76 -21.27 11.80 12.86
N ALA A 77 -21.70 11.28 11.72
CA ALA A 77 -23.10 11.37 11.29
C ALA A 77 -24.03 10.63 12.25
N GLU A 78 -23.64 9.43 12.71
CA GLU A 78 -24.42 8.68 13.69
C GLU A 78 -24.54 9.43 15.03
N ILE A 79 -23.44 10.01 15.52
CA ILE A 79 -23.45 10.85 16.72
C ILE A 79 -24.39 12.05 16.53
N ALA A 80 -24.35 12.71 15.38
CA ALA A 80 -25.22 13.85 15.09
C ALA A 80 -26.71 13.47 15.16
N VAL A 81 -27.08 12.33 14.55
CA VAL A 81 -28.46 11.80 14.60
C VAL A 81 -28.86 11.46 16.04
N LYS A 82 -28.01 10.76 16.79
CA LYS A 82 -28.31 10.40 18.19
C LYS A 82 -28.43 11.63 19.08
N ARG A 83 -27.59 12.66 18.88
CA ARG A 83 -27.67 13.93 19.63
C ARG A 83 -28.98 14.66 19.36
N LYS A 84 -29.44 14.66 18.10
CA LYS A 84 -30.74 15.23 17.74
C LYS A 84 -31.88 14.48 18.46
N HIS A 85 -31.91 13.15 18.36
CA HIS A 85 -32.93 12.34 19.04
C HIS A 85 -32.92 12.52 20.55
N LEU A 86 -31.73 12.61 21.16
CA LEU A 86 -31.59 12.87 22.59
C LEU A 86 -32.19 14.22 22.98
N ALA A 87 -31.94 15.28 22.20
CA ALA A 87 -32.51 16.60 22.44
C ALA A 87 -34.04 16.60 22.32
N ASP A 88 -34.58 15.91 21.30
CA ASP A 88 -36.03 15.78 21.10
C ASP A 88 -36.69 15.08 22.31
N ILE A 89 -36.09 14.00 22.80
CA ILE A 89 -36.57 13.28 24.00
C ILE A 89 -36.48 14.17 25.24
N GLN A 90 -35.40 14.91 25.41
CA GLN A 90 -35.23 15.81 26.56
C GLN A 90 -36.29 16.93 26.58
N ASP A 91 -36.58 17.55 25.43
CA ASP A 91 -37.65 18.56 25.30
C ASP A 91 -39.03 17.97 25.62
N MET A 92 -39.33 16.79 25.08
CA MET A 92 -40.58 16.08 25.39
C MET A 92 -40.69 15.74 26.89
N PHE A 93 -39.62 15.23 27.48
CA PHE A 93 -39.57 14.87 28.90
C PHE A 93 -39.77 16.10 29.79
N GLN A 94 -39.16 17.24 29.45
CA GLN A 94 -39.37 18.51 30.14
C GLN A 94 -40.85 18.92 30.09
N LYS A 95 -41.46 18.95 28.90
CA LYS A 95 -42.87 19.30 28.73
C LYS A 95 -43.82 18.38 29.50
N GLN A 96 -43.52 17.08 29.54
CA GLN A 96 -44.27 16.11 30.32
C GLN A 96 -44.12 16.36 31.82
N THR A 97 -42.90 16.63 32.29
CA THR A 97 -42.61 16.97 33.69
C THR A 97 -43.37 18.23 34.12
N GLU A 98 -43.38 19.28 33.30
CA GLU A 98 -44.14 20.51 33.57
C GLU A 98 -45.65 20.26 33.64
N GLN A 99 -46.19 19.39 32.79
CA GLN A 99 -47.61 19.01 32.82
C GLN A 99 -47.97 18.25 34.10
N VAL A 100 -47.12 17.33 34.55
CA VAL A 100 -47.30 16.59 35.82
C VAL A 100 -47.34 17.57 37.00
N ILE A 101 -46.37 18.49 37.08
CA ILE A 101 -46.32 19.49 38.15
C ILE A 101 -47.56 20.40 38.12
N ARG A 102 -47.99 20.83 36.93
CA ARG A 102 -49.20 21.65 36.76
C ARG A 102 -50.47 20.93 37.19
N SER A 103 -50.60 19.65 36.84
CA SER A 103 -51.72 18.80 37.24
C SER A 103 -51.79 18.67 38.76
N TYR A 104 -50.65 18.36 39.40
CA TYR A 104 -50.54 18.27 40.85
C TYR A 104 -50.93 19.58 41.57
N ARG A 105 -50.40 20.73 41.13
CA ARG A 105 -50.75 22.04 41.70
C ARG A 105 -52.22 22.42 41.52
N SER A 106 -52.83 21.96 40.43
CA SER A 106 -54.26 22.24 40.16
C SER A 106 -55.16 21.38 41.04
N SER A 107 -54.76 20.16 41.39
CA SER A 107 -55.46 19.32 42.36
C SER A 107 -55.30 19.80 43.81
N GLU A 108 -54.22 20.53 44.12
CA GLU A 108 -54.00 21.14 45.43
C GLU A 108 -54.68 22.51 45.60
N LYS A 109 -55.52 22.98 44.66
CA LYS A 109 -56.42 24.10 44.99
C LYS A 109 -57.22 23.67 46.22
N PRO A 110 -56.98 24.28 47.40
CA PRO A 110 -57.73 23.92 48.57
C PRO A 110 -59.17 24.26 48.21
N SER A 111 -60.04 23.26 48.29
CA SER A 111 -61.45 23.52 48.47
C SER A 111 -61.53 24.53 49.61
N SER A 112 -61.75 25.80 49.28
CA SER A 112 -62.20 26.79 50.24
C SER A 112 -63.61 26.36 50.61
N PHE A 113 -63.68 25.36 51.48
CA PHE A 113 -64.88 25.01 52.20
C PHE A 113 -64.90 25.91 53.44
N VAL A 114 -65.94 26.75 53.47
CA VAL A 114 -66.36 27.73 54.48
C VAL A 114 -65.59 29.05 54.50
#